data_AF-A0A120LI62-F1
#
_entry.id   AF-A0A120LI62-F1
#
_cell.length_a   1.000
_cell.length_b   1.000
_cell.length_c   1.000
_cell.angle_alpha   90.00
_cell.angle_beta   90.00
_cell.angle_gamma   90.00
#
_symmetry.space_group_name_H-M   'P 1'
#
loop_
_entity.id
_entity.type
_entity.pdbx_description
1 polymer ?
#
loop_
_entity_poly.entity_id
_entity_poly.type
_entity_poly.pdbx_seq_one_letter_code
_entity_poly.pdbx_strand_id
1 'polypeptide(L)'
;MKNIRSLALALLAVPCLAQAAWTYKTCGADACDIPERLAMLQSSNSVPSATVGKADIRVSLVIRATSESISPYLAIDNGRFRCPSTGCKVSARFDQGEWVEVSTAPVQESSTAPIQDTASIHLSQPKVMLETIRLARSVTFEVSVAGAGNQQFLFDTSGLDWPPLPVEAKLDAGIGEQKWAAPPSLSLSDPSPAKGADAVCYAAPTPKDSHWQAAKLARISYCFAESRFSYAVVESASTAAGVAALRQLAVALMGRKADTTRPGDENWRGAVDDNLVGATLRRDPNKQDSPSGVLVIHYTPMENLTEKMTR
;
A
#
# COMPACT_ATOMS: atom_id res chain seq x y z
N MET A 1 6.89 54.25 36.93
CA MET A 1 7.90 53.21 36.67
C MET A 1 7.16 51.93 36.29
N LYS A 2 7.08 51.58 35.01
CA LYS A 2 6.38 50.37 34.52
C LYS A 2 7.44 49.41 33.97
N ASN A 3 7.67 48.31 34.70
CA ASN A 3 8.61 47.27 34.33
C ASN A 3 7.96 46.35 33.28
N ILE A 4 8.43 46.43 32.04
CA ILE A 4 8.05 45.52 30.96
C ILE A 4 8.95 44.28 31.08
N ARG A 5 8.36 43.16 31.52
CA ARG A 5 8.99 41.84 31.48
C ARG A 5 9.03 41.37 30.03
N SER A 6 10.23 41.23 29.48
CA SER A 6 10.46 40.64 28.16
C SER A 6 10.31 39.12 28.26
N LEU A 7 9.34 38.57 27.55
CA LEU A 7 9.16 37.13 27.37
C LEU A 7 10.14 36.68 26.27
N ALA A 8 11.18 35.93 26.65
CA ALA A 8 12.07 35.29 25.68
C ALA A 8 11.35 34.10 25.05
N LEU A 9 11.00 34.22 23.77
CA LEU A 9 10.44 33.14 22.96
C LEU A 9 11.59 32.18 22.62
N ALA A 10 11.65 31.04 23.29
CA ALA A 10 12.58 29.98 22.92
C ALA A 10 12.10 29.33 21.61
N LEU A 11 12.78 29.61 20.50
CA LEU A 11 12.61 28.85 19.26
C LEU A 11 13.07 27.41 19.51
N LEU A 12 12.12 26.50 19.66
CA LEU A 12 12.36 25.06 19.56
C LEU A 12 12.74 24.77 18.10
N ALA A 13 14.04 24.61 17.84
CA ALA A 13 14.52 24.05 16.59
C ALA A 13 14.03 22.61 16.50
N VAL A 14 12.91 22.40 15.80
CA VAL A 14 12.47 21.07 15.41
C VAL A 14 13.55 20.52 14.48
N PRO A 15 14.25 19.43 14.82
CA PRO A 15 15.20 18.83 13.90
C PRO A 15 14.41 18.40 12.65
N CYS A 16 14.65 19.07 11.53
CA CYS A 16 14.28 18.56 10.22
C CYS A 16 14.99 17.21 10.09
N LEU A 17 14.24 16.12 10.28
CA LEU A 17 14.70 14.79 9.92
C LEU A 17 15.05 14.87 8.44
N ALA A 18 16.34 14.75 8.12
CA ALA A 18 16.79 14.68 6.74
C ALA A 18 16.11 13.46 6.11
N GLN A 19 15.15 13.74 5.23
CA GLN A 19 14.39 12.71 4.53
C GLN A 19 15.36 12.02 3.57
N ALA A 20 15.61 10.72 3.79
CA ALA A 20 16.45 9.94 2.89
C ALA A 20 15.75 9.84 1.54
N ALA A 21 16.41 10.28 0.47
CA ALA A 21 15.86 10.25 -0.87
C ALA A 21 16.25 8.97 -1.61
N TRP A 22 15.36 8.49 -2.48
CA TRP A 22 15.67 7.41 -3.40
C TRP A 22 16.87 7.76 -4.30
N THR A 23 17.84 6.86 -4.35
CA THR A 23 18.97 6.95 -5.28
C THR A 23 18.80 5.93 -6.39
N TYR A 24 18.87 6.40 -7.64
CA TYR A 24 18.70 5.56 -8.82
C TYR A 24 20.04 5.33 -9.52
N LYS A 25 20.29 4.08 -9.92
CA LYS A 25 21.46 3.72 -10.73
C LYS A 25 21.02 2.85 -11.91
N THR A 26 21.64 3.09 -13.05
CA THR A 26 21.54 2.25 -14.24
C THR A 26 22.93 1.76 -14.56
N CYS A 27 23.11 0.44 -14.61
CA CYS A 27 24.31 -0.14 -15.21
C CYS A 27 24.01 -0.44 -16.67
N GLY A 28 24.77 0.18 -17.57
CA GLY A 28 24.71 -0.12 -19.01
C GLY A 28 25.31 -1.49 -19.33
N ALA A 29 24.98 -2.02 -20.51
CA ALA A 29 25.46 -3.31 -21.00
C ALA A 29 27.00 -3.42 -21.06
N ASP A 30 27.70 -2.30 -21.16
CA ASP A 30 29.17 -2.27 -21.21
C ASP A 30 29.82 -2.45 -19.83
N ALA A 31 29.05 -2.31 -18.75
CA ALA A 31 29.52 -2.42 -17.36
C ALA A 31 28.92 -3.61 -16.59
N CYS A 32 27.78 -4.15 -17.05
CA CYS A 32 27.15 -5.35 -16.53
C CYS A 32 26.69 -6.24 -17.70
N ASP A 33 26.91 -7.55 -17.58
CA ASP A 33 26.49 -8.53 -18.60
C ASP A 33 24.98 -8.47 -18.91
N ILE A 34 24.17 -7.95 -17.98
CA ILE A 34 22.75 -7.69 -18.14
C ILE A 34 22.48 -6.25 -17.69
N PRO A 35 21.73 -5.43 -18.48
CA PRO A 35 21.32 -4.09 -18.05
C PRO A 35 20.54 -4.16 -16.73
N GLU A 36 21.02 -3.44 -15.73
CA GLU A 36 20.45 -3.43 -14.38
C GLU A 36 19.99 -2.04 -13.97
N ARG A 37 18.79 -1.99 -13.40
CA ARG A 37 18.23 -0.79 -12.76
C ARG A 37 18.18 -1.03 -11.26
N LEU A 38 18.66 -0.06 -10.50
CA LEU A 38 18.64 -0.08 -9.04
C LEU A 38 17.93 1.17 -8.52
N ALA A 39 17.01 1.00 -7.59
CA ALA A 39 16.54 2.06 -6.70
C ALA A 39 16.94 1.70 -5.27
N MET A 40 17.58 2.61 -4.57
CA MET A 40 18.11 2.40 -3.22
C MET A 40 17.58 3.47 -2.28
N LEU A 41 17.13 3.05 -1.10
CA LEU A 41 16.67 3.93 -0.04
C LEU A 41 17.33 3.50 1.28
N GLN A 42 18.04 4.42 1.93
CA GLN A 42 18.67 4.14 3.22
C GLN A 42 17.69 4.42 4.38
N SER A 43 17.81 3.65 5.46
CA SER A 43 17.02 3.86 6.67
C SER A 43 17.25 5.27 7.24
N SER A 44 16.16 5.88 7.72
CA SER A 44 16.19 7.21 8.35
C SER A 44 16.80 7.18 9.75
N ASN A 45 16.78 6.02 10.40
CA ASN A 45 17.45 5.76 11.67
C ASN A 45 18.70 4.87 11.50
N SER A 46 19.53 4.85 12.54
CA SER A 46 20.69 3.97 12.68
C SER A 46 20.67 3.26 14.04
N VAL A 47 21.41 2.16 14.13
CA VAL A 47 21.57 1.39 15.36
C VAL A 47 23.04 1.39 15.76
N PRO A 48 23.39 1.61 17.04
CA PRO A 48 24.78 1.57 17.48
C PRO A 48 25.47 0.25 17.12
N SER A 49 26.68 0.33 16.57
CA SER A 49 27.47 -0.87 16.30
C SER A 49 28.02 -1.45 17.61
N ALA A 50 27.95 -2.77 17.75
CA ALA A 50 28.57 -3.47 18.88
C ALA A 50 30.12 -3.48 18.80
N THR A 51 30.71 -3.09 17.66
CA THR A 51 32.16 -3.05 17.47
C THR A 51 32.68 -1.65 17.74
N VAL A 52 33.58 -1.52 18.72
CA VAL A 52 34.21 -0.24 19.07
C VAL A 52 34.92 0.36 17.85
N GLY A 53 34.65 1.65 17.58
CA GLY A 53 35.26 2.40 16.48
C GLY A 53 34.61 2.18 15.10
N LYS A 54 33.55 1.37 14.99
CA LYS A 54 32.74 1.28 13.76
C LYS A 54 31.61 2.31 13.77
N ALA A 55 31.22 2.75 12.58
CA ALA A 55 30.04 3.57 12.37
C ALA A 55 28.77 2.80 12.78
N ASP A 56 27.72 3.55 13.14
CA ASP A 56 26.40 2.98 13.37
C ASP A 56 25.91 2.19 12.16
N ILE A 57 25.13 1.16 12.43
CA ILE A 57 24.53 0.27 11.46
C ILE A 57 23.33 0.95 10.82
N ARG A 58 23.30 0.94 9.49
CA ARG A 58 22.13 1.32 8.69
C ARG A 58 21.77 0.19 7.73
N VAL A 59 20.50 0.16 7.35
CA VAL A 59 19.99 -0.78 6.36
C VAL A 59 19.50 0.01 5.15
N SER A 60 19.78 -0.52 3.96
CA SER A 60 19.23 -0.02 2.71
C SER A 60 18.16 -0.97 2.19
N LEU A 61 17.01 -0.43 1.82
CA LEU A 61 16.03 -1.09 0.99
C LEU A 61 16.45 -0.89 -0.46
N VAL A 62 16.66 -1.99 -1.18
CA VAL A 62 17.12 -1.96 -2.56
C VAL A 62 16.14 -2.69 -3.46
N ILE A 63 15.75 -2.06 -4.56
CA ILE A 63 14.96 -2.66 -5.62
C ILE A 63 15.90 -2.83 -6.82
N ARG A 64 16.19 -4.08 -7.18
CA ARG A 64 16.95 -4.44 -8.39
C ARG A 64 16.01 -4.96 -9.45
N ALA A 65 16.13 -4.45 -10.68
CA ALA A 65 15.51 -5.05 -11.84
C ALA A 65 16.52 -5.30 -12.95
N THR A 66 16.33 -6.44 -13.61
CA THR A 66 16.94 -6.83 -14.88
C THR A 66 15.85 -6.86 -15.95
N SER A 67 16.20 -7.22 -17.18
CA SER A 67 15.20 -7.52 -18.22
C SER A 67 14.26 -8.67 -17.84
N GLU A 68 14.67 -9.56 -16.93
CA GLU A 68 13.97 -10.82 -16.65
C GLU A 68 13.34 -10.89 -15.26
N SER A 69 13.83 -10.11 -14.30
CA SER A 69 13.46 -10.24 -12.90
C SER A 69 13.47 -8.92 -12.15
N ILE A 70 12.65 -8.88 -11.10
CA ILE A 70 12.72 -7.87 -10.05
C ILE A 70 13.03 -8.56 -8.71
N SER A 71 13.87 -7.94 -7.90
CA SER A 71 14.27 -8.45 -6.60
C SER A 71 14.43 -7.28 -5.61
N PRO A 72 13.44 -7.06 -4.72
CA PRO A 72 13.62 -6.21 -3.57
C PRO A 72 14.39 -6.97 -2.48
N TYR A 73 15.36 -6.31 -1.85
CA TYR A 73 16.17 -6.88 -0.78
C TYR A 73 16.61 -5.81 0.23
N LEU A 74 16.93 -6.25 1.44
CA LEU A 74 17.56 -5.43 2.48
C LEU A 74 19.07 -5.66 2.44
N ALA A 75 19.86 -4.60 2.54
CA ALA A 75 21.32 -4.65 2.61
C ALA A 75 21.83 -3.90 3.84
N ILE A 76 22.73 -4.50 4.61
CA ILE A 76 23.36 -3.90 5.80
C ILE A 76 24.75 -3.37 5.47
N ASP A 77 25.11 -2.18 5.98
CA ASP A 77 26.39 -1.54 5.67
C ASP A 77 27.56 -2.08 6.50
N ASN A 78 27.42 -2.09 7.83
CA ASN A 78 28.48 -2.30 8.82
C ASN A 78 28.12 -3.41 9.80
N GLY A 79 27.70 -4.56 9.28
CA GLY A 79 27.30 -5.70 10.10
C GLY A 79 26.89 -6.90 9.26
N ARG A 80 26.19 -7.83 9.89
CA ARG A 80 25.54 -8.96 9.21
C ARG A 80 24.17 -9.17 9.85
N PHE A 81 23.18 -9.48 9.02
CA PHE A 81 21.92 -10.01 9.48
C PHE A 81 22.13 -11.39 10.07
N ARG A 82 21.53 -11.65 11.22
CA ARG A 82 21.56 -12.95 11.88
C ARG A 82 20.38 -13.78 11.38
N CYS A 83 20.69 -14.84 10.64
CA CYS A 83 19.67 -15.73 10.09
C CYS A 83 19.84 -17.14 10.66
N PRO A 84 18.80 -17.73 11.29
CA PRO A 84 18.84 -19.14 11.66
C PRO A 84 18.89 -20.04 10.42
N SER A 85 19.22 -21.32 10.62
CA SER A 85 19.29 -22.33 9.53
C SER A 85 17.99 -22.47 8.73
N THR A 86 16.87 -22.05 9.31
CA THR A 86 15.54 -22.04 8.68
C THR A 86 15.28 -20.84 7.77
N GLY A 87 16.24 -19.91 7.63
CA GLY A 87 16.10 -18.68 6.85
C GLY A 87 16.02 -17.42 7.71
N CYS A 88 16.12 -16.25 7.08
CA CYS A 88 16.06 -14.96 7.76
C CYS A 88 14.62 -14.64 8.16
N LYS A 89 14.40 -14.34 9.44
CA LYS A 89 13.12 -13.80 9.93
C LYS A 89 13.12 -12.29 9.74
N VAL A 90 12.15 -11.80 8.99
CA VAL A 90 11.94 -10.37 8.76
C VAL A 90 10.49 -10.09 9.10
N SER A 91 10.24 -9.05 9.89
CA SER A 91 8.90 -8.50 10.05
C SER A 91 8.87 -7.12 9.44
N ALA A 92 7.72 -6.70 8.91
CA ALA A 92 7.53 -5.36 8.39
C ALA A 92 6.25 -4.74 8.92
N ARG A 93 6.23 -3.42 9.02
CA ARG A 93 5.02 -2.63 9.25
C ARG A 93 4.99 -1.53 8.20
N PHE A 94 3.96 -1.55 7.37
CA PHE A 94 3.72 -0.51 6.37
C PHE A 94 2.85 0.58 6.98
N ASP A 95 3.28 1.83 6.84
CA ASP A 95 2.66 3.00 7.48
C ASP A 95 2.41 2.78 8.99
N GLN A 96 1.17 2.96 9.44
CA GLN A 96 0.70 2.70 10.81
C GLN A 96 -0.10 1.39 10.90
N GLY A 97 0.14 0.45 9.97
CA GLY A 97 -0.53 -0.84 9.94
C GLY A 97 -0.07 -1.80 11.03
N GLU A 98 -0.57 -3.04 10.96
CA GLU A 98 -0.14 -4.14 11.81
C GLU A 98 1.23 -4.69 11.35
N TRP A 99 1.95 -5.37 12.24
CA TRP A 99 3.18 -6.07 11.86
C TRP A 99 2.87 -7.33 11.03
N VAL A 100 3.62 -7.54 9.94
CA VAL A 100 3.62 -8.76 9.12
C VAL A 100 4.92 -9.49 9.22
N GLU A 101 4.89 -10.82 9.16
CA GLU A 101 6.07 -11.59 8.81
C GLU A 101 6.29 -11.52 7.29
N VAL A 102 7.48 -11.13 6.87
CA VAL A 102 7.87 -11.07 5.47
C VAL A 102 8.63 -12.34 5.13
N SER A 103 8.08 -13.15 4.21
CA SER A 103 8.82 -14.30 3.70
C SER A 103 10.09 -13.84 3.00
N THR A 104 11.20 -14.54 3.25
CA THR A 104 12.50 -14.27 2.62
C THR A 104 12.81 -15.35 1.60
N ALA A 105 13.44 -14.96 0.49
CA ALA A 105 13.91 -15.92 -0.49
C ALA A 105 15.22 -16.51 0.02
N PRO A 106 15.45 -17.83 -0.15
CA PRO A 106 16.76 -18.40 0.16
C PRO A 106 17.81 -17.66 -0.67
N VAL A 107 18.91 -17.28 -0.03
CA VAL A 107 20.07 -16.76 -0.75
C VAL A 107 20.51 -17.87 -1.70
N GLN A 108 20.39 -17.66 -3.02
CA GLN A 108 20.98 -18.56 -4.01
C GLN A 108 22.51 -18.43 -3.95
N GLU A 109 23.10 -18.93 -2.88
CA GLU A 109 24.48 -19.37 -2.95
C GLU A 109 24.43 -20.89 -3.11
N SER A 110 25.07 -21.37 -4.16
CA SER A 110 25.17 -22.76 -4.61
C SER A 110 25.90 -23.68 -3.62
N SER A 111 25.80 -23.44 -2.32
CA SER A 111 26.46 -24.19 -1.29
C SER A 111 25.43 -24.88 -0.41
N THR A 112 25.63 -26.17 -0.19
CA THR A 112 24.93 -27.02 0.78
C THR A 112 25.21 -26.62 2.24
N ALA A 113 25.68 -25.39 2.49
CA ALA A 113 25.98 -24.87 3.80
C ALA A 113 24.73 -24.22 4.42
N PRO A 114 24.47 -24.40 5.73
CA PRO A 114 23.39 -23.70 6.41
C PRO A 114 23.60 -22.19 6.26
N ILE A 115 22.51 -21.45 5.99
CA ILE A 115 22.52 -19.98 5.88
C ILE A 115 23.14 -19.42 7.17
N GLN A 116 24.38 -18.94 7.08
CA GLN A 116 25.06 -18.20 8.15
C GLN A 116 24.84 -16.71 7.93
N ASP A 117 25.13 -15.90 8.95
CA ASP A 117 24.92 -14.45 8.96
C ASP A 117 25.23 -13.80 7.59
N THR A 118 24.34 -12.97 7.05
CA THR A 118 24.41 -12.47 5.66
C THR A 118 24.46 -10.95 5.59
N ALA A 119 25.02 -10.39 4.51
CA ALA A 119 24.99 -8.95 4.25
C ALA A 119 23.70 -8.50 3.55
N SER A 120 22.92 -9.42 3.00
CA SER A 120 21.65 -9.12 2.32
C SER A 120 20.56 -10.15 2.62
N ILE A 121 19.31 -9.68 2.65
CA ILE A 121 18.11 -10.51 2.76
C ILE A 121 17.21 -10.21 1.56
N HIS A 122 16.99 -11.20 0.70
CA HIS A 122 16.06 -11.07 -0.42
C HIS A 122 14.62 -11.27 0.06
N LEU A 123 13.74 -10.36 -0.32
CA LEU A 123 12.33 -10.42 0.06
C LEU A 123 11.57 -11.27 -0.97
N SER A 124 10.75 -12.20 -0.50
CA SER A 124 9.93 -13.05 -1.37
C SER A 124 8.77 -12.26 -1.96
N GLN A 125 8.14 -12.84 -3.00
CA GLN A 125 7.02 -12.23 -3.75
C GLN A 125 7.39 -10.81 -4.26
N PRO A 126 8.43 -10.70 -5.10
CA PRO A 126 9.07 -9.42 -5.36
C PRO A 126 8.15 -8.38 -6.02
N LYS A 127 7.21 -8.83 -6.85
CA LYS A 127 6.21 -7.94 -7.47
C LYS A 127 5.21 -7.39 -6.44
N VAL A 128 4.72 -8.23 -5.53
CA VAL A 128 3.79 -7.82 -4.46
C VAL A 128 4.51 -6.85 -3.53
N MET A 129 5.72 -7.19 -3.09
CA MET A 129 6.54 -6.33 -2.23
C MET A 129 6.80 -4.95 -2.86
N LEU A 130 7.17 -4.89 -4.15
CA LEU A 130 7.37 -3.60 -4.82
C LEU A 130 6.09 -2.75 -4.81
N GLU A 131 4.96 -3.32 -5.22
CA GLU A 131 3.71 -2.57 -5.24
C GLU A 131 3.29 -2.11 -3.84
N THR A 132 3.51 -2.93 -2.81
CA THR A 132 3.29 -2.52 -1.42
C THR A 132 4.18 -1.33 -1.03
N ILE A 133 5.47 -1.38 -1.33
CA ILE A 133 6.40 -0.27 -1.06
C ILE A 133 5.98 1.00 -1.80
N ARG A 134 5.52 0.87 -3.06
CA ARG A 134 5.06 1.98 -3.89
C ARG A 134 3.81 2.66 -3.35
N LEU A 135 2.91 1.88 -2.76
CA LEU A 135 1.65 2.39 -2.19
C LEU A 135 1.82 2.95 -0.78
N ALA A 136 2.80 2.46 -0.01
CA ALA A 136 3.09 2.94 1.33
C ALA A 136 3.85 4.27 1.33
N ARG A 137 3.66 5.08 2.39
CA ARG A 137 4.48 6.27 2.65
C ARG A 137 5.71 5.93 3.47
N SER A 138 5.58 4.95 4.36
CA SER A 138 6.70 4.45 5.14
C SER A 138 6.63 2.95 5.32
N VAL A 139 7.80 2.36 5.55
CA VAL A 139 7.91 0.97 6.01
C VAL A 139 8.92 0.89 7.13
N THR A 140 8.59 0.12 8.16
CA THR A 140 9.53 -0.27 9.22
C THR A 140 9.83 -1.74 9.05
N PHE A 141 11.10 -2.12 8.90
CA PHE A 141 11.53 -3.51 8.92
C PHE A 141 12.15 -3.84 10.27
N GLU A 142 11.70 -4.92 10.90
CA GLU A 142 12.36 -5.55 12.03
C GLU A 142 13.16 -6.76 11.56
N VAL A 143 14.46 -6.75 11.85
CA VAL A 143 15.40 -7.78 11.42
C VAL A 143 16.38 -8.10 12.55
N SER A 144 16.87 -9.34 12.59
CA SER A 144 17.91 -9.71 13.56
C SER A 144 19.29 -9.33 13.04
N VAL A 145 20.07 -8.64 13.86
CA VAL A 145 21.43 -8.17 13.56
C VAL A 145 22.42 -8.87 14.48
N ALA A 146 23.51 -9.42 13.92
CA ALA A 146 24.54 -10.11 14.68
C ALA A 146 25.15 -9.17 15.74
N GLY A 147 25.11 -9.58 17.01
CA GLY A 147 25.61 -8.79 18.14
C GLY A 147 24.69 -7.66 18.64
N ALA A 148 23.59 -7.36 17.95
CA ALA A 148 22.62 -6.34 18.35
C ALA A 148 21.19 -6.88 18.57
N GLY A 149 20.90 -8.14 18.22
CA GLY A 149 19.57 -8.72 18.38
C GLY A 149 18.56 -8.17 17.37
N ASN A 150 17.28 -8.18 17.70
CA ASN A 150 16.24 -7.66 16.82
C ASN A 150 16.23 -6.13 16.83
N GLN A 151 16.27 -5.54 15.64
CA GLN A 151 16.40 -4.11 15.44
C GLN A 151 15.42 -3.63 14.37
N GLN A 152 14.93 -2.41 14.53
CA GLN A 152 13.95 -1.81 13.64
C GLN A 152 14.60 -0.71 12.79
N PHE A 153 14.34 -0.75 11.49
CA PHE A 153 14.84 0.23 10.52
C PHE A 153 13.65 0.86 9.81
N LEU A 154 13.55 2.19 9.89
CA LEU A 154 12.48 2.99 9.33
C LEU A 154 12.90 3.54 7.97
N PHE A 155 11.97 3.48 7.01
CA PHE A 155 12.14 3.98 5.66
C PHE A 155 10.96 4.88 5.32
N ASP A 156 11.25 6.03 4.71
CA ASP A 156 10.25 6.87 4.06
C ASP A 156 10.25 6.50 2.58
N THR A 157 9.21 5.77 2.16
CA THR A 157 9.11 5.19 0.82
C THR A 157 8.52 6.17 -0.20
N SER A 158 8.15 7.38 0.23
CA SER A 158 7.65 8.41 -0.67
C SER A 158 8.67 8.78 -1.76
N GLY A 159 8.16 9.19 -2.93
CA GLY A 159 9.02 9.57 -4.06
C GLY A 159 9.70 8.40 -4.78
N LEU A 160 9.23 7.16 -4.59
CA LEU A 160 9.64 6.04 -5.43
C LEU A 160 9.13 6.26 -6.86
N ASP A 161 10.03 6.70 -7.73
CA ASP A 161 9.85 6.83 -9.17
C ASP A 161 10.31 5.54 -9.85
N TRP A 162 9.42 4.54 -9.82
CA TRP A 162 9.64 3.27 -10.46
C TRP A 162 8.44 2.93 -11.35
N PRO A 163 8.65 2.55 -12.63
CA PRO A 163 7.55 2.23 -13.51
C PRO A 163 6.75 1.05 -12.94
N PRO A 164 5.41 1.11 -12.96
CA PRO A 164 4.58 -0.01 -12.54
C PRO A 164 4.92 -1.23 -13.39
N LEU A 165 5.07 -2.38 -12.75
CA LEU A 165 5.31 -3.62 -13.50
C LEU A 165 4.03 -4.00 -14.26
N PRO A 166 4.13 -4.57 -15.48
CA PRO A 166 2.98 -5.20 -16.13
C PRO A 166 2.41 -6.25 -15.17
N VAL A 167 1.21 -5.99 -14.65
CA VAL A 167 0.62 -6.71 -13.51
C VAL A 167 0.11 -8.07 -13.97
N GLU A 168 1.00 -9.06 -14.03
CA GLU A 168 0.64 -10.48 -13.89
C GLU A 168 0.79 -10.95 -12.44
N ALA A 169 1.29 -10.09 -11.55
CA ALA A 169 1.39 -10.38 -10.12
C ALA A 169 -0.01 -10.45 -9.53
N LYS A 170 -0.45 -11.64 -9.15
CA LYS A 170 -1.63 -11.77 -8.31
C LYS A 170 -1.26 -11.21 -6.93
N LEU A 171 -1.78 -10.01 -6.61
CA LEU A 171 -1.64 -9.38 -5.29
C LEU A 171 -2.43 -10.11 -4.19
N ASP A 172 -3.03 -11.27 -4.50
CA ASP A 172 -3.87 -12.05 -3.62
C ASP A 172 -3.13 -12.80 -2.51
N ALA A 173 -1.81 -12.97 -2.65
CA ALA A 173 -0.98 -13.68 -1.68
C ALA A 173 -0.58 -12.83 -0.45
N GLY A 174 -0.60 -11.49 -0.54
CA GLY A 174 -0.16 -10.61 0.55
C GLY A 174 1.29 -10.87 1.01
N ILE A 175 1.72 -10.16 2.05
CA ILE A 175 3.02 -10.41 2.69
C ILE A 175 2.72 -10.93 4.10
N GLY A 176 3.08 -12.19 4.39
CA GLY A 176 2.83 -12.85 5.68
C GLY A 176 1.41 -13.42 5.86
N GLU A 177 0.96 -13.52 7.12
CA GLU A 177 -0.43 -13.90 7.48
C GLU A 177 -1.44 -12.75 7.33
N GLN A 178 -0.97 -11.52 7.03
CA GLN A 178 -1.88 -10.44 6.70
C GLN A 178 -2.48 -10.66 5.31
N LYS A 179 -3.73 -11.10 5.34
CA LYS A 179 -4.69 -10.77 4.30
C LYS A 179 -4.89 -9.26 4.37
N TRP A 180 -4.20 -8.48 3.52
CA TRP A 180 -4.69 -7.16 3.12
C TRP A 180 -6.16 -7.35 2.83
N ALA A 181 -7.05 -6.68 3.59
CA ALA A 181 -8.50 -6.83 3.56
C ALA A 181 -8.94 -7.73 2.40
N ALA A 182 -9.05 -9.05 2.66
CA ALA A 182 -8.90 -10.11 1.66
C ALA A 182 -9.27 -9.65 0.23
N PRO A 183 -8.38 -9.75 -0.78
CA PRO A 183 -8.82 -9.52 -2.14
C PRO A 183 -10.01 -10.46 -2.34
N PRO A 184 -11.20 -9.94 -2.70
CA PRO A 184 -12.31 -10.73 -3.12
C PRO A 184 -11.76 -11.67 -4.15
N SER A 185 -12.12 -12.92 -3.95
CA SER A 185 -11.96 -13.98 -4.91
C SER A 185 -12.09 -13.41 -6.31
N LEU A 186 -11.01 -13.51 -7.09
CA LEU A 186 -11.07 -13.39 -8.53
C LEU A 186 -12.02 -14.48 -9.03
N SER A 187 -13.31 -14.18 -9.09
CA SER A 187 -14.10 -14.66 -10.20
C SER A 187 -13.65 -13.81 -11.38
N LEU A 188 -12.82 -14.42 -12.24
CA LEU A 188 -12.54 -13.93 -13.58
C LEU A 188 -13.87 -13.81 -14.32
N SER A 189 -14.47 -12.63 -14.21
CA SER A 189 -15.43 -12.10 -15.17
C SER A 189 -15.05 -10.64 -15.33
N ASP A 190 -14.13 -10.45 -16.28
CA ASP A 190 -13.63 -9.25 -16.94
C ASP A 190 -13.55 -7.94 -16.13
N PRO A 191 -12.37 -7.28 -16.07
CA PRO A 191 -12.32 -5.88 -15.70
C PRO A 191 -13.12 -5.11 -16.76
N SER A 192 -14.37 -4.77 -16.45
CA SER A 192 -15.14 -3.87 -17.31
C SER A 192 -14.43 -2.52 -17.25
N PRO A 193 -13.84 -2.05 -18.36
CA PRO A 193 -13.04 -0.85 -18.36
C PRO A 193 -13.96 0.31 -18.01
N ALA A 194 -13.74 0.92 -16.85
CA ALA A 194 -14.17 2.29 -16.61
C ALA A 194 -13.35 3.18 -17.57
N LYS A 195 -13.74 3.19 -18.85
CA LYS A 195 -13.20 4.05 -19.90
C LYS A 195 -13.29 5.49 -19.41
N GLY A 196 -12.18 6.04 -18.89
CA GLY A 196 -12.09 7.45 -18.54
C GLY A 196 -11.15 7.81 -17.40
N ALA A 197 -10.68 6.85 -16.59
CA ALA A 197 -9.72 7.15 -15.53
C ALA A 197 -8.63 6.07 -15.49
N ASP A 198 -7.36 6.48 -15.46
CA ASP A 198 -6.20 5.62 -15.22
C ASP A 198 -6.21 5.14 -13.75
N ALA A 199 -7.23 4.38 -13.39
CA ALA A 199 -7.51 3.93 -12.04
C ALA A 199 -7.33 2.42 -11.94
N VAL A 200 -6.64 1.98 -10.89
CA VAL A 200 -6.49 0.56 -10.54
C VAL A 200 -7.47 0.22 -9.44
N CYS A 201 -8.32 -0.77 -9.68
CA CYS A 201 -9.35 -1.19 -8.74
C CYS A 201 -9.02 -2.54 -8.11
N TYR A 202 -9.12 -2.59 -6.78
CA TYR A 202 -8.96 -3.80 -5.99
C TYR A 202 -10.29 -4.15 -5.39
N ALA A 203 -10.72 -5.40 -5.57
CA ALA A 203 -11.90 -5.83 -4.88
C ALA A 203 -11.60 -5.82 -3.36
N ALA A 204 -12.61 -5.65 -2.48
CA ALA A 204 -12.45 -5.74 -1.03
C ALA A 204 -13.64 -6.40 -0.31
N PRO A 205 -13.48 -6.87 0.95
CA PRO A 205 -14.58 -7.38 1.75
C PRO A 205 -15.59 -6.27 2.09
N THR A 206 -16.84 -6.67 2.33
CA THR A 206 -17.89 -5.77 2.80
C THR A 206 -17.53 -5.15 4.16
N PRO A 207 -17.56 -3.81 4.31
CA PRO A 207 -17.33 -3.15 5.59
C PRO A 207 -18.25 -3.71 6.68
N LYS A 208 -17.76 -3.77 7.92
CA LYS A 208 -18.53 -4.30 9.06
C LYS A 208 -19.69 -3.39 9.48
N ASP A 209 -19.71 -2.17 8.98
CA ASP A 209 -20.80 -1.22 9.22
C ASP A 209 -22.16 -1.78 8.80
N SER A 210 -23.17 -1.48 9.62
CA SER A 210 -24.51 -2.07 9.50
C SER A 210 -25.20 -1.75 8.17
N HIS A 211 -24.93 -0.58 7.58
CA HIS A 211 -25.53 -0.19 6.30
C HIS A 211 -24.98 -1.02 5.15
N TRP A 212 -23.68 -1.31 5.16
CA TRP A 212 -23.02 -2.13 4.15
C TRP A 212 -23.45 -3.60 4.23
N GLN A 213 -23.58 -4.14 5.45
CA GLN A 213 -24.04 -5.52 5.66
C GLN A 213 -25.50 -5.70 5.25
N ALA A 214 -26.37 -4.72 5.54
CA ALA A 214 -27.78 -4.75 5.17
C ALA A 214 -27.99 -4.80 3.64
N ALA A 215 -27.08 -4.21 2.87
CA ALA A 215 -27.19 -4.11 1.42
C ALA A 215 -26.92 -5.44 0.66
N LYS A 216 -26.42 -6.49 1.35
CA LYS A 216 -26.16 -7.84 0.78
C LYS A 216 -25.43 -7.76 -0.56
N LEU A 217 -24.33 -7.02 -0.56
CA LEU A 217 -23.55 -6.69 -1.74
C LEU A 217 -22.92 -7.94 -2.36
N ALA A 218 -22.87 -7.97 -3.69
CA ALA A 218 -22.21 -9.04 -4.44
C ALA A 218 -20.71 -8.79 -4.52
N ARG A 219 -20.30 -7.53 -4.74
CA ARG A 219 -18.90 -7.14 -4.87
C ARG A 219 -18.70 -5.68 -4.48
N ILE A 220 -17.54 -5.38 -3.90
CA ILE A 220 -17.03 -4.03 -3.71
C ILE A 220 -15.63 -3.96 -4.32
N SER A 221 -15.31 -2.86 -4.97
CA SER A 221 -13.96 -2.56 -5.46
C SER A 221 -13.54 -1.15 -5.12
N TYR A 222 -12.37 -0.98 -4.51
CA TYR A 222 -11.76 0.30 -4.21
C TYR A 222 -10.75 0.66 -5.29
N CYS A 223 -10.90 1.86 -5.85
CA CYS A 223 -10.16 2.31 -7.02
C CYS A 223 -9.24 3.48 -6.68
N PHE A 224 -8.02 3.38 -7.19
CA PHE A 224 -6.92 4.30 -6.94
C PHE A 224 -6.51 4.95 -8.25
N ALA A 225 -6.64 6.27 -8.33
CA ALA A 225 -6.13 7.08 -9.44
C ALA A 225 -4.90 7.85 -8.93
N GLU A 226 -3.81 7.88 -9.71
CA GLU A 226 -2.55 8.53 -9.30
C GLU A 226 -2.05 8.06 -7.92
N SER A 227 -2.22 6.76 -7.63
CA SER A 227 -1.89 6.15 -6.33
C SER A 227 -2.68 6.69 -5.13
N ARG A 228 -3.79 7.41 -5.36
CA ARG A 228 -4.67 7.93 -4.31
C ARG A 228 -6.05 7.29 -4.38
N PHE A 229 -6.57 6.90 -3.22
CA PHE A 229 -7.92 6.35 -3.14
C PHE A 229 -8.93 7.41 -3.56
N SER A 230 -9.68 7.14 -4.62
CA SER A 230 -10.53 8.13 -5.26
C SER A 230 -12.00 7.73 -5.28
N TYR A 231 -12.31 6.45 -5.45
CA TYR A 231 -13.70 5.99 -5.47
C TYR A 231 -13.84 4.49 -5.16
N ALA A 232 -15.04 4.08 -4.76
CA ALA A 232 -15.44 2.68 -4.66
C ALA A 232 -16.52 2.36 -5.69
N VAL A 233 -16.52 1.14 -6.21
CA VAL A 233 -17.54 0.58 -7.08
C VAL A 233 -18.23 -0.56 -6.32
N VAL A 234 -19.54 -0.48 -6.21
CA VAL A 234 -20.35 -1.38 -5.41
C VAL A 234 -21.42 -2.00 -6.28
N GLU A 235 -21.46 -3.33 -6.26
CA GLU A 235 -22.35 -4.15 -7.06
C GLU A 235 -23.24 -5.00 -6.16
N SER A 236 -24.50 -5.14 -6.54
CA SER A 236 -25.45 -6.05 -5.91
C SER A 236 -25.81 -7.19 -6.86
N ALA A 237 -26.58 -8.16 -6.37
CA ALA A 237 -27.28 -9.09 -7.25
C ALA A 237 -28.07 -8.32 -8.33
N SER A 238 -28.03 -8.80 -9.57
CA SER A 238 -28.77 -8.22 -10.70
C SER A 238 -30.26 -8.50 -10.56
N THR A 239 -30.90 -7.84 -9.60
CA THR A 239 -32.33 -7.91 -9.27
C THR A 239 -32.83 -6.51 -8.89
N ALA A 240 -34.14 -6.27 -9.01
CA ALA A 240 -34.75 -5.02 -8.54
C ALA A 240 -34.51 -4.76 -7.05
N ALA A 241 -34.49 -5.82 -6.23
CA ALA A 241 -34.14 -5.76 -4.81
C ALA A 241 -32.67 -5.33 -4.60
N GLY A 242 -31.74 -5.81 -5.43
CA GLY A 242 -30.34 -5.39 -5.39
C GLY A 242 -30.17 -3.91 -5.71
N VAL A 243 -30.81 -3.41 -6.77
CA VAL A 243 -30.83 -1.98 -7.11
C VAL A 243 -31.43 -1.14 -5.97
N ALA A 244 -32.51 -1.62 -5.35
CA ALA A 244 -33.10 -0.95 -4.19
C ALA A 244 -32.14 -0.92 -2.99
N ALA A 245 -31.39 -2.00 -2.74
CA ALA A 245 -30.38 -2.06 -1.70
C ALA A 245 -29.21 -1.10 -1.96
N LEU A 246 -28.71 -1.00 -3.20
CA LEU A 246 -27.70 -0.01 -3.58
C LEU A 246 -28.20 1.42 -3.36
N ARG A 247 -29.46 1.71 -3.71
CA ARG A 247 -30.08 3.02 -3.46
C ARG A 247 -30.19 3.31 -1.96
N GLN A 248 -30.60 2.34 -1.15
CA GLN A 248 -30.68 2.49 0.30
C GLN A 248 -29.30 2.74 0.92
N LEU A 249 -28.27 2.01 0.46
CA LEU A 249 -26.90 2.23 0.87
C LEU A 249 -26.44 3.65 0.53
N ALA A 250 -26.69 4.13 -0.70
CA ALA A 250 -26.36 5.49 -1.09
C ALA A 250 -27.05 6.53 -0.20
N VAL A 251 -28.34 6.37 0.11
CA VAL A 251 -29.07 7.27 1.00
C VAL A 251 -28.50 7.23 2.43
N ALA A 252 -28.16 6.05 2.93
CA ALA A 252 -27.58 5.89 4.26
C ALA A 252 -26.21 6.56 4.37
N LEU A 253 -25.32 6.34 3.40
CA LEU A 253 -23.99 6.96 3.35
C LEU A 253 -24.07 8.46 3.15
N MET A 254 -24.98 8.93 2.30
CA MET A 254 -25.06 10.33 1.94
C MET A 254 -25.93 11.16 2.89
N GLY A 255 -26.69 10.51 3.78
CA GLY A 255 -27.63 11.17 4.70
C GLY A 255 -28.77 11.93 4.01
N ARG A 256 -29.03 11.68 2.72
CA ARG A 256 -30.01 12.43 1.92
C ARG A 256 -30.54 11.69 0.70
N LYS A 257 -31.57 12.26 0.09
CA LYS A 257 -32.13 11.80 -1.20
C LYS A 257 -31.24 12.25 -2.36
N ALA A 258 -31.36 11.58 -3.51
CA ALA A 258 -30.63 11.93 -4.72
C ALA A 258 -30.97 13.37 -5.17
N ASP A 259 -29.96 14.15 -5.54
CA ASP A 259 -30.13 15.52 -6.02
C ASP A 259 -30.68 15.54 -7.45
N THR A 260 -30.35 14.52 -8.24
CA THR A 260 -30.85 14.36 -9.60
C THR A 260 -31.19 12.90 -9.88
N THR A 261 -32.34 12.69 -10.50
CA THR A 261 -32.77 11.40 -11.04
C THR A 261 -32.97 11.55 -12.55
N ARG A 262 -32.16 10.83 -13.32
CA ARG A 262 -32.32 10.68 -14.77
C ARG A 262 -32.65 9.21 -15.06
N PRO A 263 -33.33 8.88 -16.18
CA PRO A 263 -33.45 7.50 -16.60
C PRO A 263 -32.06 6.87 -16.68
N GLY A 264 -31.84 5.79 -15.94
CA GLY A 264 -30.53 5.14 -15.81
C GLY A 264 -29.68 5.62 -14.63
N ASP A 265 -29.74 6.88 -14.21
CA ASP A 265 -28.77 7.45 -13.26
C ASP A 265 -29.42 8.18 -12.07
N GLU A 266 -28.94 7.91 -10.86
CA GLU A 266 -29.27 8.67 -9.66
C GLU A 266 -27.98 9.20 -9.04
N ASN A 267 -27.94 10.50 -8.72
CA ASN A 267 -26.72 11.14 -8.20
C ASN A 267 -26.98 11.80 -6.85
N TRP A 268 -26.02 11.66 -5.96
CA TRP A 268 -25.89 12.36 -4.68
C TRP A 268 -24.55 13.12 -4.72
N ARG A 269 -24.57 14.44 -4.60
CA ARG A 269 -23.43 15.35 -4.83
C ARG A 269 -23.22 16.30 -3.67
N GLY A 270 -22.02 16.33 -3.10
CA GLY A 270 -21.66 17.24 -2.02
C GLY A 270 -21.15 16.49 -0.81
N ALA A 271 -20.25 17.14 -0.08
CA ALA A 271 -19.58 16.57 1.07
C ALA A 271 -20.57 16.26 2.19
N VAL A 272 -20.53 15.03 2.70
CA VAL A 272 -21.33 14.61 3.87
C VAL A 272 -20.43 14.50 5.09
N ASP A 273 -19.21 14.01 4.88
CA ASP A 273 -18.07 14.05 5.79
C ASP A 273 -16.84 14.56 5.02
N ASP A 274 -15.72 14.80 5.71
CA ASP A 274 -14.46 15.36 5.16
C ASP A 274 -13.95 14.67 3.88
N ASN A 275 -14.34 13.41 3.66
CA ASN A 275 -13.81 12.58 2.57
C ASN A 275 -14.87 12.00 1.63
N LEU A 276 -16.17 12.05 1.91
CA LEU A 276 -17.21 11.49 1.03
C LEU A 276 -17.85 12.60 0.22
N VAL A 277 -17.56 12.67 -1.08
CA VAL A 277 -17.95 13.81 -1.93
C VAL A 277 -19.19 13.54 -2.78
N GLY A 278 -19.56 12.27 -2.97
CA GLY A 278 -20.76 11.92 -3.71
C GLY A 278 -20.96 10.43 -3.93
N ALA A 279 -22.11 10.09 -4.49
CA ALA A 279 -22.42 8.75 -4.95
C ALA A 279 -23.23 8.82 -6.26
N THR A 280 -23.05 7.84 -7.13
CA THR A 280 -23.75 7.72 -8.41
C THR A 280 -24.22 6.29 -8.61
N LEU A 281 -25.54 6.07 -8.61
CA LEU A 281 -26.13 4.79 -8.98
C LEU A 281 -26.39 4.80 -10.48
N ARG A 282 -25.69 3.95 -11.22
CA ARG A 282 -25.83 3.75 -12.67
C ARG A 282 -26.60 2.47 -12.98
N ARG A 283 -27.50 2.56 -13.94
CA ARG A 283 -28.29 1.45 -14.52
C ARG A 283 -28.19 1.55 -16.04
N ASP A 284 -28.62 0.50 -16.74
CA ASP A 284 -28.72 0.55 -18.19
C ASP A 284 -29.68 1.69 -18.61
N PRO A 285 -29.20 2.73 -19.31
CA PRO A 285 -30.02 3.88 -19.67
C PRO A 285 -31.15 3.51 -20.64
N ASN A 286 -31.02 2.40 -21.37
CA ASN A 286 -32.03 1.92 -22.33
C ASN A 286 -33.07 1.00 -21.67
N LYS A 287 -32.86 0.62 -20.41
CA LYS A 287 -33.75 -0.28 -19.66
C LYS A 287 -33.93 0.29 -18.25
N GLN A 288 -34.91 1.18 -18.11
CA GLN A 288 -35.20 1.84 -16.83
C GLN A 288 -35.53 0.84 -15.71
N ASP A 289 -36.05 -0.34 -16.07
CA ASP A 289 -36.31 -1.49 -15.20
C ASP A 289 -35.20 -2.55 -15.22
N SER A 290 -33.99 -2.18 -15.67
CA SER A 290 -32.86 -3.10 -15.66
C SER A 290 -32.62 -3.60 -14.24
N PRO A 291 -32.56 -4.92 -14.03
CA PRO A 291 -32.30 -5.47 -12.73
C PRO A 291 -30.82 -5.30 -12.33
N SER A 292 -29.95 -4.85 -13.23
CA SER A 292 -28.55 -4.55 -12.94
C SER A 292 -28.35 -3.07 -12.61
N GLY A 293 -27.54 -2.81 -11.58
CA GLY A 293 -27.11 -1.47 -11.19
C GLY A 293 -25.77 -1.51 -10.51
N VAL A 294 -25.01 -0.42 -10.64
CA VAL A 294 -23.70 -0.23 -10.02
C VAL A 294 -23.69 1.09 -9.29
N LEU A 295 -23.30 1.08 -8.02
CA LEU A 295 -23.14 2.28 -7.22
C LEU A 295 -21.66 2.68 -7.20
N VAL A 296 -21.34 3.87 -7.68
CA VAL A 296 -20.00 4.46 -7.61
C VAL A 296 -19.99 5.49 -6.48
N ILE A 297 -19.14 5.30 -5.49
CA ILE A 297 -19.01 6.17 -4.32
C ILE A 297 -17.71 6.96 -4.46
N HIS A 298 -17.79 8.28 -4.49
CA HIS A 298 -16.66 9.17 -4.73
C HIS A 298 -16.13 9.71 -3.41
N TYR A 299 -14.82 9.68 -3.26
CA TYR A 299 -14.13 10.22 -2.09
C TYR A 299 -13.23 11.39 -2.50
N THR A 300 -13.01 12.32 -1.57
CA THR A 300 -11.86 13.23 -1.66
C THR A 300 -10.62 12.36 -1.72
N PRO A 301 -9.71 12.55 -2.70
CA PRO A 301 -8.50 11.72 -2.83
C PRO A 301 -7.75 11.65 -1.50
N MET A 302 -7.85 10.50 -0.82
CA MET A 302 -7.27 10.35 0.49
C MET A 302 -5.84 9.85 0.38
N GLU A 303 -5.02 10.40 1.24
CA GLU A 303 -3.62 10.05 1.40
C GLU A 303 -3.40 8.78 2.25
N ASN A 304 -4.42 8.29 2.99
CA ASN A 304 -4.31 7.15 3.90
C ASN A 304 -5.68 6.46 4.15
N LEU A 305 -5.78 5.14 3.92
CA LEU A 305 -7.05 4.37 3.94
C LEU A 305 -7.29 3.60 5.24
N THR A 306 -6.24 3.32 6.01
CA THR A 306 -6.25 2.39 7.15
C THR A 306 -7.04 2.93 8.35
N GLU A 307 -7.19 4.24 8.48
CA GLU A 307 -7.75 4.90 9.65
C GLU A 307 -9.30 4.83 9.74
N LYS A 308 -9.99 4.53 8.63
CA LYS A 308 -11.46 4.50 8.56
C LYS A 308 -12.08 3.13 8.32
N MET A 309 -11.36 2.15 7.76
CA MET A 309 -11.93 0.81 7.52
C MET A 309 -12.18 0.02 8.82
N THR A 310 -11.68 0.49 9.95
CA THR A 310 -11.80 -0.11 11.29
C THR A 310 -12.83 0.57 12.20
N ARG A 311 -13.44 1.69 11.78
CA ARG A 311 -14.58 2.31 12.47
C ARG A 311 -15.89 1.92 11.80
#